data_AF-A0AA96M8W9-F1
#
_entry.id   AF-A0AA96M8W9-F1
#
_cell.length_a   1.000
_cell.length_b   1.000
_cell.length_c   1.000
_cell.angle_alpha   90.00
_cell.angle_beta   90.00
_cell.angle_gamma   90.00
#
_symmetry.space_group_name_H-M   'P 1'
#
loop_
_entity.id
_entity.type
_entity.pdbx_description
1 polymer ?
#
loop_
_entity_poly.entity_id
_entity_poly.type
_entity_poly.pdbx_seq_one_letter_code
_entity_poly.pdbx_strand_id
1 'polypeptide(L)'
;MSEVTDLTVIEIKPEQAPVLYVAGGLDAYLEQIRQAVNEVPDLSTKKGRDRVASLAAQVSRSKTAIEKPGREYLKRLKEAVRPAEAEIKRFVDACDELRDATRRPLTEWEAEQERIKAEEAMNAMHAEALVMNEEFDRQRAAQIEADHEMALLMNDAFDRDREEQSRLAEQAQRERDERLKQEAAEKAKREAEERHKAELDAAARREAEEKARADAAERKRKEDADRAEREKQDAIAEEKRKAQEEADRIKREAEAKEKSRLAEEQRKAEEEERRAADKEHRRTVNRRVIADLINQGIPEEFAQKALLAIAGGKVQDAHIKY
;
A
#
# COMPACT_ATOMS: atom_id res chain seq x y z
N MET A 1 73.26 -133.02 31.86
CA MET A 1 72.60 -133.12 30.55
C MET A 1 71.12 -133.01 30.82
N SER A 2 70.59 -131.79 30.80
CA SER A 2 69.16 -131.50 30.99
C SER A 2 68.45 -131.76 29.67
N GLU A 3 67.49 -132.68 29.68
CA GLU A 3 66.61 -132.96 28.56
C GLU A 3 65.78 -131.71 28.26
N VAL A 4 65.91 -131.20 27.03
CA VAL A 4 65.05 -130.13 26.52
C VAL A 4 63.70 -130.78 26.21
N THR A 5 62.74 -130.63 27.12
CA THR A 5 61.34 -130.89 26.79
C THR A 5 60.89 -129.84 25.78
N ASP A 6 60.96 -130.18 24.49
CA ASP A 6 60.29 -129.42 23.44
C ASP A 6 58.81 -129.32 23.81
N LEU A 7 58.30 -128.10 23.98
CA LEU A 7 56.85 -127.91 24.08
C LEU A 7 56.26 -128.40 22.77
N THR A 8 55.54 -129.52 22.88
CA THR A 8 54.54 -129.98 21.92
C THR A 8 53.80 -128.76 21.38
N VAL A 9 53.80 -128.61 20.06
CA VAL A 9 53.00 -127.62 19.34
C VAL A 9 51.58 -127.64 19.94
N ILE A 10 51.19 -126.57 20.63
CA ILE A 10 49.87 -126.44 21.27
C ILE A 10 48.85 -126.33 20.14
N GLU A 11 48.30 -127.48 19.73
CA GLU A 11 47.23 -127.55 18.74
C GLU A 11 45.88 -127.54 19.47
N ILE A 12 45.19 -126.40 19.45
CA ILE A 12 43.86 -126.26 20.04
C ILE A 12 42.83 -126.79 19.04
N LYS A 13 42.12 -127.86 19.41
CA LYS A 13 41.03 -128.40 18.59
C LYS A 13 39.79 -127.49 18.65
N PRO A 14 39.01 -127.36 17.58
CA PRO A 14 37.80 -126.54 17.57
C PRO A 14 36.78 -126.86 18.67
N GLU A 15 36.65 -128.14 19.05
CA GLU A 15 35.76 -128.57 20.15
C GLU A 15 36.20 -128.11 21.55
N GLN A 16 37.48 -127.75 21.74
CA GLN A 16 37.98 -127.24 23.02
C GLN A 16 37.78 -125.72 23.15
N ALA A 17 37.52 -125.03 22.04
CA ALA A 17 37.40 -123.58 21.99
C ALA A 17 36.32 -123.01 22.96
N PRO A 18 35.12 -123.59 23.10
CA PRO A 18 34.11 -123.07 24.03
C PRO A 18 34.50 -123.12 25.50
N VAL A 19 35.37 -124.06 25.89
CA VAL A 19 35.84 -124.25 27.28
C VAL A 19 37.10 -123.43 27.54
N LEU A 20 37.95 -123.23 26.53
CA LEU A 20 39.22 -122.52 26.65
C LEU A 20 39.10 -121.00 26.50
N TYR A 21 38.28 -120.51 25.57
CA TYR A 21 38.11 -119.06 25.33
C TYR A 21 37.02 -118.44 26.21
N VAL A 22 37.11 -118.72 27.50
CA VAL A 22 36.31 -118.10 28.57
C VAL A 22 37.24 -117.32 29.50
N ALA A 23 36.68 -116.53 30.41
CA ALA A 23 37.48 -115.83 31.41
C ALA A 23 38.34 -116.82 32.23
N GLY A 24 39.66 -116.65 32.20
CA GLY A 24 40.63 -117.53 32.90
C GLY A 24 40.89 -118.90 32.24
N GLY A 25 40.24 -119.23 31.13
CA GLY A 25 40.35 -120.57 30.51
C GLY A 25 41.72 -120.87 29.87
N LEU A 26 42.56 -119.85 29.66
CA LEU A 26 43.90 -119.98 29.06
C LEU A 26 45.04 -119.96 30.09
N ASP A 27 44.75 -119.83 31.38
CA ASP A 27 45.75 -119.63 32.42
C ASP A 27 46.71 -120.84 32.55
N ALA A 28 46.21 -122.06 32.34
CA ALA A 28 47.04 -123.27 32.33
C ALA A 28 48.10 -123.25 31.22
N TYR A 29 47.76 -122.76 30.03
CA TYR A 29 48.71 -122.62 28.92
C TYR A 29 49.73 -121.50 29.19
N LEU A 30 49.30 -120.40 29.81
CA LEU A 30 50.20 -119.32 30.22
C LEU A 30 51.21 -119.80 31.26
N GLU A 31 50.78 -120.60 32.22
CA GLU A 31 51.66 -121.17 33.24
C GLU A 31 52.65 -122.17 32.64
N GLN A 32 52.20 -123.00 31.69
CA GLN A 32 53.09 -123.90 30.93
C GLN A 32 54.16 -123.13 30.14
N ILE A 33 53.78 -122.02 29.50
CA ILE A 33 54.73 -121.15 28.77
C ILE A 33 55.70 -120.47 29.74
N ARG A 34 55.25 -120.05 30.92
CA ARG A 34 56.13 -119.47 31.95
C ARG A 34 57.17 -120.48 32.43
N GLN A 35 56.75 -121.70 32.75
CA GLN A 35 57.65 -122.77 33.18
C GLN A 35 58.70 -123.10 32.13
N ALA A 36 58.31 -123.10 30.85
CA ALA A 36 59.21 -123.36 29.72
C ALA A 36 60.32 -122.32 29.53
N VAL A 37 60.05 -121.08 29.94
CA VAL A 37 60.94 -119.93 29.73
C VAL A 37 61.66 -119.55 31.04
N ASN A 38 61.50 -120.35 32.10
CA ASN A 38 62.07 -120.10 33.43
C ASN A 38 63.59 -120.37 33.53
N GLU A 39 64.25 -120.66 32.40
CA GLU A 39 65.70 -120.78 32.36
C GLU A 39 66.34 -119.38 32.32
N VAL A 40 67.47 -119.19 33.02
CA VAL A 40 68.27 -117.95 32.97
C VAL A 40 69.62 -118.24 32.28
N PRO A 41 69.71 -118.14 30.94
CA PRO A 41 70.97 -118.34 30.22
C PRO A 41 71.99 -117.23 30.49
N ASP A 42 73.28 -117.57 30.47
CA ASP A 42 74.37 -116.60 30.64
C ASP A 42 74.51 -115.65 29.43
N LEU A 43 74.17 -114.37 29.64
CA LEU A 43 74.18 -113.31 28.63
C LEU A 43 75.58 -112.87 28.17
N SER A 44 76.63 -113.22 28.93
CA SER A 44 78.02 -112.92 28.55
C SER A 44 78.45 -113.73 27.31
N THR A 45 77.84 -114.91 27.10
CA THR A 45 78.14 -115.80 25.98
C THR A 45 77.19 -115.59 24.80
N LYS A 46 77.70 -115.78 23.57
CA LYS A 46 76.84 -115.77 22.36
C LYS A 46 75.76 -116.84 22.43
N LYS A 47 76.10 -118.04 22.93
CA LYS A 47 75.17 -119.17 23.09
C LYS A 47 74.01 -118.85 24.03
N GLY A 48 74.26 -118.16 25.15
CA GLY A 48 73.20 -117.75 26.07
C GLY A 48 72.27 -116.69 25.48
N ARG A 49 72.81 -115.71 24.73
CA ARG A 49 71.98 -114.74 23.99
C ARG A 49 71.12 -115.40 22.91
N ASP A 50 71.68 -116.35 22.17
CA ASP A 50 70.94 -117.11 21.14
C ASP A 50 69.84 -118.00 21.78
N ARG A 51 70.07 -118.54 22.98
CA ARG A 51 69.05 -119.29 23.74
C ARG A 51 67.90 -118.39 24.19
N VAL A 52 68.18 -117.19 24.69
CA VAL A 52 67.13 -116.21 25.06
C VAL A 52 66.29 -115.83 23.84
N ALA A 53 66.92 -115.60 22.68
CA ALA A 53 66.20 -115.32 21.44
C ALA A 53 65.29 -116.50 21.02
N SER A 54 65.76 -117.74 21.17
CA SER A 54 64.98 -118.95 20.90
C SER A 54 63.78 -119.09 21.83
N LEU A 55 63.95 -118.87 23.14
CA LEU A 55 62.86 -118.89 24.13
C LEU A 55 61.82 -117.81 23.83
N ALA A 56 62.23 -116.59 23.47
CA ALA A 56 61.30 -115.52 23.06
C ALA A 56 60.53 -115.86 21.78
N ALA A 57 61.18 -116.50 20.80
CA ALA A 57 60.53 -116.98 19.58
C ALA A 57 59.50 -118.08 19.89
N GLN A 58 59.77 -118.94 20.87
CA GLN A 58 58.86 -119.99 21.33
C GLN A 58 57.60 -119.41 21.99
N VAL A 59 57.73 -118.37 22.83
CA VAL A 59 56.58 -117.62 23.38
C VAL A 59 55.73 -117.04 22.24
N SER A 60 56.36 -116.44 21.24
CA SER A 60 55.66 -115.81 20.11
C SER A 60 54.91 -116.83 19.25
N ARG A 61 55.49 -118.01 19.02
CA ARG A 61 54.83 -119.13 18.34
C ARG A 61 53.64 -119.66 19.14
N SER A 62 53.82 -119.86 20.45
CA SER A 62 52.76 -120.35 21.35
C SER A 62 51.59 -119.37 21.45
N LYS A 63 51.86 -118.05 21.54
CA LYS A 63 50.83 -117.00 21.46
C LYS A 63 50.02 -117.12 20.16
N THR A 64 50.70 -117.22 19.03
CA THR A 64 50.04 -117.26 17.71
C THR A 64 49.20 -118.53 17.55
N ALA A 65 49.66 -119.67 18.07
CA ALA A 65 48.95 -120.94 18.04
C ALA A 65 47.64 -120.91 18.86
N ILE A 66 47.61 -120.16 19.96
CA ILE A 66 46.40 -120.00 20.79
C ILE A 66 45.48 -118.88 20.25
N GLU A 67 46.03 -117.80 19.72
CA GLU A 67 45.25 -116.64 19.27
C GLU A 67 44.44 -116.92 17.99
N LYS A 68 45.05 -117.59 17.00
CA LYS A 68 44.40 -117.84 15.70
C LYS A 68 43.10 -118.64 15.81
N PRO A 69 43.04 -119.80 16.50
CA PRO A 69 41.79 -120.55 16.66
C PRO A 69 40.73 -119.78 17.45
N GLY A 70 41.15 -118.93 18.40
CA GLY A 70 40.23 -118.07 19.17
C GLY A 70 39.55 -117.03 18.30
N ARG A 71 40.29 -116.39 17.38
CA ARG A 71 39.72 -115.45 16.40
C ARG A 71 38.75 -116.15 15.44
N GLU A 72 39.08 -117.36 14.99
CA GLU A 72 38.18 -118.16 14.16
C GLU A 72 36.90 -118.57 14.89
N TYR A 73 37.00 -118.96 16.16
CA TYR A 73 35.86 -119.27 17.02
C TYR A 73 34.94 -118.06 17.19
N LEU A 74 35.50 -116.87 17.49
CA LEU A 74 34.73 -115.63 17.58
C LEU A 74 34.01 -115.28 16.27
N LYS A 75 34.66 -115.52 15.13
CA LYS A 75 34.04 -115.30 13.81
C LYS A 75 32.83 -116.24 13.62
N ARG A 76 32.96 -117.52 13.97
CA ARG A 76 31.85 -118.49 13.90
C ARG A 76 30.68 -118.12 14.82
N LEU A 77 30.97 -117.68 16.04
CA LEU A 77 29.94 -117.20 16.97
C LEU A 77 29.17 -116.01 16.40
N LYS A 78 29.87 -114.99 15.89
CA LYS A 78 29.22 -113.83 15.27
C LYS A 78 28.38 -114.20 14.06
N GLU A 79 28.89 -115.11 13.21
CA GLU A 79 28.13 -115.59 12.05
C GLU A 79 26.87 -116.36 12.45
N ALA A 80 26.91 -117.12 13.56
CA ALA A 80 25.75 -117.85 14.06
C ALA A 80 24.65 -116.93 14.61
N VAL A 81 25.00 -115.76 15.17
CA VAL A 81 24.03 -114.81 15.74
C VAL A 81 23.47 -113.86 14.67
N ARG A 82 24.17 -113.66 13.55
CA ARG A 82 23.79 -112.74 12.46
C ARG A 82 22.39 -112.99 11.87
N PRO A 83 21.91 -114.23 11.64
CA PRO A 83 20.54 -114.47 11.19
C PRO A 83 19.49 -114.03 12.21
N ALA A 84 19.77 -114.21 13.51
CA ALA A 84 18.86 -113.77 14.57
C ALA A 84 18.81 -112.24 14.67
N GLU A 85 19.95 -111.56 14.56
CA GLU A 85 19.99 -110.08 14.49
C GLU A 85 19.22 -109.54 13.27
N ALA A 86 19.38 -110.18 12.11
CA ALA A 86 18.67 -109.80 10.90
C ALA A 86 17.15 -109.97 11.03
N GLU A 87 16.69 -111.07 11.61
CA GLU A 87 15.26 -111.32 11.83
C GLU A 87 14.67 -110.37 12.87
N ILE A 88 15.40 -110.07 13.96
CA ILE A 88 14.97 -109.07 14.95
C ILE A 88 14.82 -107.70 14.28
N LYS A 89 15.79 -107.30 13.46
CA LYS A 89 15.71 -106.03 12.73
C LYS A 89 14.49 -106.01 11.81
N ARG A 90 14.29 -107.06 11.00
CA ARG A 90 13.12 -107.18 10.12
C ARG A 90 11.81 -107.06 10.90
N PHE A 91 11.71 -107.70 12.07
CA PHE A 91 10.54 -107.62 12.92
C PHE A 91 10.28 -106.21 13.43
N VAL A 92 11.31 -105.50 13.91
CA VAL A 92 11.19 -104.11 14.35
C VAL A 92 10.76 -103.20 13.21
N ASP A 93 11.41 -103.31 12.04
CA ASP A 93 11.07 -102.51 10.85
C ASP A 93 9.60 -102.76 10.44
N ALA A 94 9.13 -104.01 10.46
CA ALA A 94 7.75 -104.37 10.15
C ALA A 94 6.75 -103.85 11.20
N CYS A 95 7.12 -103.83 12.48
CA CYS A 95 6.29 -103.25 13.54
C CYS A 95 6.17 -101.72 13.40
N ASP A 96 7.26 -101.03 13.05
CA ASP A 96 7.24 -99.59 12.80
C ASP A 96 6.38 -99.25 11.58
N GLU A 97 6.50 -100.00 10.48
CA GLU A 97 5.65 -99.82 9.30
C GLU A 97 4.16 -100.03 9.65
N LEU A 98 3.84 -101.07 10.43
CA LEU A 98 2.47 -101.33 10.87
C LEU A 98 1.93 -100.21 11.78
N ARG A 99 2.75 -99.68 12.70
CA ARG A 99 2.38 -98.54 13.54
C ARG A 99 2.05 -97.33 12.69
N ASP A 100 2.91 -96.99 11.73
CA ASP A 100 2.77 -95.81 10.91
C ASP A 100 1.56 -95.94 9.97
N ALA A 101 1.34 -97.12 9.38
CA ALA A 101 0.14 -97.42 8.60
C ALA A 101 -1.14 -97.33 9.43
N THR A 102 -1.11 -97.80 10.69
CA THR A 102 -2.26 -97.72 11.60
C THR A 102 -2.55 -96.29 12.03
N ARG A 103 -1.51 -95.46 12.19
CA ARG A 103 -1.65 -94.05 12.58
C ARG A 103 -2.02 -93.14 11.40
N ARG A 104 -1.71 -93.55 10.17
CA ARG A 104 -1.92 -92.75 8.95
C ARG A 104 -3.33 -92.19 8.78
N PRO A 105 -4.43 -92.94 8.99
CA PRO A 105 -5.79 -92.37 8.88
C PRO A 105 -6.05 -91.25 9.88
N LEU A 106 -5.48 -91.33 11.08
CA LEU A 106 -5.60 -90.27 12.09
C LEU A 106 -4.83 -89.02 11.65
N THR A 107 -3.60 -89.19 11.15
CA THR A 107 -2.80 -88.07 10.65
C THR A 107 -3.44 -87.39 9.43
N GLU A 108 -4.02 -88.16 8.51
CA GLU A 108 -4.76 -87.62 7.36
C GLU A 108 -6.03 -86.87 7.81
N TRP A 109 -6.75 -87.38 8.82
CA TRP A 109 -7.90 -86.69 9.41
C TRP A 109 -7.51 -85.39 10.13
N GLU A 110 -6.44 -85.40 10.93
CA GLU A 110 -5.92 -84.21 11.62
C GLU A 110 -5.55 -83.11 10.61
N ALA A 111 -4.87 -83.47 9.52
CA ALA A 111 -4.52 -82.53 8.44
C ALA A 111 -5.76 -81.98 7.72
N GLU A 112 -6.77 -82.81 7.46
CA GLU A 112 -8.02 -82.36 6.86
C GLU A 112 -8.79 -81.42 7.80
N GLN A 113 -8.81 -81.69 9.11
CA GLN A 113 -9.42 -80.79 10.09
C GLN A 113 -8.71 -79.43 10.15
N GLU A 114 -7.39 -79.39 10.06
CA GLU A 114 -6.66 -78.12 9.96
C GLU A 114 -7.01 -77.36 8.68
N ARG A 115 -7.16 -78.06 7.54
CA ARG A 115 -7.58 -77.44 6.28
C ARG A 115 -9.00 -76.87 6.37
N ILE A 116 -9.94 -77.64 6.92
CA ILE A 116 -11.33 -77.18 7.11
C ILE A 116 -11.35 -75.95 8.02
N LYS A 117 -10.63 -75.95 9.13
CA LYS A 117 -10.54 -74.78 10.02
C LYS A 117 -9.94 -73.56 9.33
N ALA A 118 -8.91 -73.76 8.50
CA ALA A 118 -8.32 -72.67 7.72
C ALA A 118 -9.30 -72.10 6.69
N GLU A 119 -10.05 -72.97 6.01
CA GLU A 119 -11.10 -72.58 5.06
C GLU A 119 -12.26 -71.86 5.75
N GLU A 120 -12.74 -72.38 6.89
CA GLU A 120 -13.76 -71.72 7.70
C GLU A 120 -13.31 -70.34 8.20
N ALA A 121 -12.05 -70.21 8.63
CA ALA A 121 -11.47 -68.92 9.02
C ALA A 121 -11.42 -67.94 7.84
N MET A 122 -11.03 -68.41 6.65
CA MET A 122 -11.04 -67.60 5.44
C MET A 122 -12.47 -67.18 5.06
N ASN A 123 -13.43 -68.10 5.10
CA ASN A 123 -14.83 -67.82 4.79
C ASN A 123 -15.45 -66.85 5.79
N ALA A 124 -15.10 -66.93 7.07
CA ALA A 124 -15.52 -65.97 8.09
C ALA A 124 -14.98 -64.57 7.80
N MET A 125 -13.69 -64.44 7.48
CA MET A 125 -13.10 -63.16 7.07
C MET A 125 -13.74 -62.61 5.79
N HIS A 126 -14.04 -63.48 4.83
CA HIS A 126 -14.71 -63.09 3.59
C HIS A 126 -16.13 -62.58 3.85
N ALA A 127 -16.91 -63.26 4.71
CA ALA A 127 -18.24 -62.83 5.10
C ALA A 127 -18.22 -61.47 5.81
N GLU A 128 -17.28 -61.26 6.72
CA GLU A 128 -17.09 -59.96 7.39
C GLU A 128 -16.75 -58.85 6.38
N ALA A 129 -15.86 -59.12 5.42
CA ALA A 129 -15.51 -58.18 4.37
C ALA A 129 -16.71 -57.82 3.49
N LEU A 130 -17.58 -58.77 3.16
CA LEU A 130 -18.81 -58.50 2.41
C LEU A 130 -19.76 -57.58 3.18
N VAL A 131 -19.96 -57.81 4.47
CA VAL A 131 -20.80 -56.93 5.32
C VAL A 131 -20.23 -55.52 5.39
N MET A 132 -18.91 -55.37 5.53
CA MET A 132 -18.27 -54.05 5.53
C MET A 132 -18.44 -53.33 4.19
N ASN A 133 -18.31 -54.05 3.06
CA ASN A 133 -18.52 -53.46 1.74
C ASN A 133 -19.97 -53.02 1.53
N GLU A 134 -20.96 -53.83 1.93
CA GLU A 134 -22.37 -53.45 1.86
C GLU A 134 -22.66 -52.18 2.67
N GLU A 135 -22.07 -52.06 3.86
CA GLU A 135 -22.26 -50.88 4.70
C GLU A 135 -21.59 -49.64 4.09
N PHE A 136 -20.41 -49.79 3.51
CA PHE A 136 -19.74 -48.71 2.79
C PHE A 136 -20.57 -48.24 1.59
N ASP A 137 -21.12 -49.17 0.81
CA ASP A 137 -21.97 -48.85 -0.33
C ASP A 137 -23.26 -48.14 0.09
N ARG A 138 -23.89 -48.56 1.20
CA ARG A 138 -25.04 -47.84 1.78
C ARG A 138 -24.69 -46.43 2.20
N GLN A 139 -23.57 -46.23 2.90
CA GLN A 139 -23.14 -44.90 3.33
C GLN A 139 -22.84 -43.98 2.14
N ARG A 140 -22.19 -44.51 1.11
CA ARG A 140 -21.94 -43.78 -0.13
C ARG A 140 -23.25 -43.41 -0.85
N ALA A 141 -24.21 -44.32 -0.92
CA ALA A 141 -25.52 -44.03 -1.51
C ALA A 141 -26.26 -42.91 -0.75
N ALA A 142 -26.29 -42.99 0.58
CA ALA A 142 -26.89 -41.94 1.42
C ALA A 142 -26.19 -40.58 1.27
N GLN A 143 -24.86 -40.57 1.13
CA GLN A 143 -24.09 -39.36 0.89
C GLN A 143 -24.42 -38.74 -0.48
N ILE A 144 -24.52 -39.55 -1.53
CA ILE A 144 -24.89 -39.07 -2.87
C ILE A 144 -26.29 -38.43 -2.86
N GLU A 145 -27.25 -39.04 -2.14
CA GLU A 145 -28.59 -38.48 -1.99
C GLU A 145 -28.56 -37.13 -1.25
N ALA A 146 -27.87 -37.05 -0.12
CA ALA A 146 -27.72 -35.80 0.64
C ALA A 146 -27.01 -34.69 -0.16
N ASP A 147 -25.95 -35.03 -0.90
CA ASP A 147 -25.23 -34.09 -1.76
C ASP A 147 -26.12 -33.61 -2.92
N HIS A 148 -26.97 -34.49 -3.46
CA HIS A 148 -27.93 -34.14 -4.51
C HIS A 148 -29.00 -33.17 -3.99
N GLU A 149 -29.58 -33.44 -2.82
CA GLU A 149 -30.54 -32.54 -2.17
C GLU A 149 -29.91 -31.16 -1.90
N MET A 150 -28.67 -31.13 -1.40
CA MET A 150 -27.93 -29.89 -1.19
C MET A 150 -27.72 -29.13 -2.50
N ALA A 151 -27.34 -29.83 -3.57
CA ALA A 151 -27.15 -29.21 -4.88
C ALA A 151 -28.45 -28.59 -5.43
N LEU A 152 -29.61 -29.24 -5.24
CA LEU A 152 -30.90 -28.69 -5.62
C LEU A 152 -31.24 -27.42 -4.82
N LEU A 153 -31.02 -27.42 -3.50
CA LEU A 153 -31.23 -26.24 -2.66
C LEU A 153 -30.31 -25.08 -3.03
N MET A 154 -29.04 -25.36 -3.34
CA MET A 154 -28.10 -24.34 -3.80
C MET A 154 -28.54 -23.76 -5.15
N ASN A 155 -29.02 -24.60 -6.08
CA ASN A 155 -29.50 -24.13 -7.36
C ASN A 155 -30.73 -23.22 -7.22
N ASP A 156 -31.69 -23.60 -6.36
CA ASP A 156 -32.84 -22.75 -6.03
C ASP A 156 -32.43 -21.40 -5.41
N ALA A 157 -31.41 -21.39 -4.54
CA ALA A 157 -30.85 -20.15 -4.01
C ALA A 157 -30.22 -19.28 -5.12
N PHE A 158 -29.44 -19.87 -6.03
CA PHE A 158 -28.87 -19.15 -7.17
C PHE A 158 -29.93 -18.59 -8.12
N ASP A 159 -31.02 -19.33 -8.35
CA ASP A 159 -32.13 -18.86 -9.18
C ASP A 159 -32.85 -17.70 -8.50
N ARG A 160 -33.11 -17.78 -7.18
CA ARG A 160 -33.66 -16.66 -6.40
C ARG A 160 -32.78 -15.42 -6.42
N ASP A 161 -31.47 -15.59 -6.24
CA ASP A 161 -30.52 -14.48 -6.31
C ASP A 161 -30.51 -13.84 -7.71
N ARG A 162 -30.57 -14.66 -8.77
CA ARG A 162 -30.65 -14.16 -10.15
C ARG A 162 -31.94 -13.38 -10.39
N GLU A 163 -33.07 -13.86 -9.89
CA GLU A 163 -34.34 -13.15 -9.96
C GLU A 163 -34.30 -11.83 -9.18
N GLU A 164 -33.71 -11.81 -7.98
CA GLU A 164 -33.53 -10.59 -7.20
C GLU A 164 -32.63 -9.58 -7.92
N GLN A 165 -31.49 -10.02 -8.45
CA GLN A 165 -30.61 -9.16 -9.26
C GLN A 165 -31.33 -8.61 -10.50
N SER A 166 -32.17 -9.42 -11.15
CA SER A 166 -32.97 -8.98 -12.29
C SER A 166 -33.99 -7.90 -11.88
N ARG A 167 -34.65 -8.07 -10.73
CA ARG A 167 -35.59 -7.07 -10.18
C ARG A 167 -34.88 -5.77 -9.79
N LEU A 168 -33.71 -5.86 -9.15
CA LEU A 168 -32.89 -4.69 -8.79
C LEU A 168 -32.41 -3.96 -10.05
N ALA A 169 -31.98 -4.69 -11.08
CA ALA A 169 -31.60 -4.10 -12.36
C ALA A 169 -32.78 -3.40 -13.03
N GLU A 170 -33.97 -4.01 -13.02
CA GLU A 170 -35.19 -3.39 -13.58
C GLU A 170 -35.58 -2.12 -12.81
N GLN A 171 -35.53 -2.15 -11.47
CA GLN A 171 -35.77 -0.96 -10.64
C GLN A 171 -34.76 0.14 -10.94
N ALA A 172 -33.47 -0.19 -11.05
CA ALA A 172 -32.44 0.78 -11.39
C ALA A 172 -32.61 1.37 -12.81
N GLN A 173 -33.13 0.60 -13.76
CA GLN A 173 -33.50 1.13 -15.09
C GLN A 173 -34.69 2.08 -14.99
N ARG A 174 -35.75 1.71 -14.26
CA ARG A 174 -36.92 2.57 -14.05
C ARG A 174 -36.55 3.89 -13.37
N GLU A 175 -35.72 3.85 -12.33
CA GLU A 175 -35.21 5.06 -11.65
C GLU A 175 -34.37 5.93 -12.59
N ARG A 176 -33.53 5.33 -13.44
CA ARG A 176 -32.77 6.07 -14.45
C ARG A 176 -33.68 6.73 -15.46
N ASP A 177 -34.67 6.00 -15.97
CA ASP A 177 -35.66 6.52 -16.93
C ASP A 177 -36.49 7.65 -16.33
N GLU A 178 -36.89 7.52 -15.06
CA GLU A 178 -37.58 8.58 -14.32
C GLU A 178 -36.69 9.81 -14.13
N ARG A 179 -35.42 9.62 -13.74
CA ARG A 179 -34.47 10.73 -13.62
C ARG A 179 -34.25 11.42 -14.96
N LEU A 180 -34.09 10.67 -16.06
CA LEU A 180 -33.99 11.21 -17.41
C LEU A 180 -35.24 12.01 -17.80
N LYS A 181 -36.44 11.52 -17.46
CA LYS A 181 -37.69 12.27 -17.68
C LYS A 181 -37.75 13.55 -16.86
N GLN A 182 -37.31 13.51 -15.60
CA GLN A 182 -37.25 14.70 -14.74
C GLN A 182 -36.23 15.72 -15.25
N GLU A 183 -35.03 15.28 -15.61
CA GLU A 183 -34.00 16.13 -16.21
C GLU A 183 -34.47 16.75 -17.53
N ALA A 184 -35.15 15.98 -18.38
CA ALA A 184 -35.74 16.50 -19.61
C ALA A 184 -36.85 17.52 -19.33
N ALA A 185 -37.73 17.27 -18.35
CA ALA A 185 -38.76 18.21 -17.95
C ALA A 185 -38.20 19.47 -17.31
N GLU A 186 -37.15 19.35 -16.49
CA GLU A 186 -36.46 20.49 -15.89
C GLU A 186 -35.72 21.30 -16.95
N LYS A 187 -35.02 20.64 -17.87
CA LYS A 187 -34.39 21.31 -19.01
C LYS A 187 -35.40 22.06 -19.86
N ALA A 188 -36.56 21.45 -20.14
CA ALA A 188 -37.64 22.12 -20.86
C ALA A 188 -38.19 23.34 -20.09
N LYS A 189 -38.32 23.24 -18.75
CA LYS A 189 -38.69 24.39 -17.91
C LYS A 189 -37.65 25.49 -17.93
N ARG A 190 -36.36 25.15 -17.75
CA ARG A 190 -35.25 26.12 -17.81
C ARG A 190 -35.19 26.80 -19.17
N GLU A 191 -35.31 26.05 -20.27
CA GLU A 191 -35.36 26.63 -21.61
C GLU A 191 -36.59 27.53 -21.81
N ALA A 192 -37.75 27.17 -21.24
CA ALA A 192 -38.95 28.02 -21.28
C ALA A 192 -38.79 29.30 -20.43
N GLU A 193 -38.19 29.20 -19.25
CA GLU A 193 -37.88 30.33 -18.37
C GLU A 193 -36.83 31.26 -18.99
N GLU A 194 -35.79 30.70 -19.62
CA GLU A 194 -34.78 31.47 -20.37
C GLU A 194 -35.40 32.18 -21.57
N ARG A 195 -36.29 31.52 -22.33
CA ARG A 195 -37.05 32.17 -23.41
C ARG A 195 -37.93 33.28 -22.89
N HIS A 196 -38.66 33.05 -21.80
CA HIS A 196 -39.51 34.07 -21.19
C HIS A 196 -38.68 35.25 -20.66
N LYS A 197 -37.54 34.99 -20.04
CA LYS A 197 -36.62 36.05 -19.58
C LYS A 197 -36.02 36.82 -20.76
N ALA A 198 -35.64 36.14 -21.84
CA ALA A 198 -35.18 36.79 -23.06
C ALA A 198 -36.27 37.65 -23.72
N GLU A 199 -37.53 37.22 -23.68
CA GLU A 199 -38.67 38.01 -24.13
C GLU A 199 -38.90 39.24 -23.25
N LEU A 200 -38.81 39.11 -21.92
CA LEU A 200 -38.89 40.24 -20.99
C LEU A 200 -37.73 41.22 -21.17
N ASP A 201 -36.50 40.73 -21.32
CA ASP A 201 -35.32 41.58 -21.57
C ASP A 201 -35.43 42.29 -22.94
N ALA A 202 -35.97 41.61 -23.96
CA ALA A 202 -36.26 42.22 -25.26
C ALA A 202 -37.37 43.27 -25.17
N ALA A 203 -38.42 43.03 -24.37
CA ALA A 203 -39.48 44.00 -24.11
C ALA A 203 -38.95 45.21 -23.33
N ALA A 204 -38.12 45.00 -22.30
CA ALA A 204 -37.48 46.06 -21.53
C ALA A 204 -36.52 46.90 -22.39
N ARG A 205 -35.79 46.28 -23.34
CA ARG A 205 -34.98 47.02 -24.32
C ARG A 205 -35.83 47.88 -25.25
N ARG A 206 -36.98 47.37 -25.71
CA ARG A 206 -37.92 48.15 -26.55
C ARG A 206 -38.51 49.31 -25.76
N GLU A 207 -38.92 49.09 -24.51
CA GLU A 207 -39.44 50.14 -23.64
C GLU A 207 -38.37 51.19 -23.31
N ALA A 208 -37.12 50.77 -23.05
CA ALA A 208 -36.00 51.67 -22.84
C ALA A 208 -35.65 52.48 -24.09
N GLU A 209 -35.74 51.87 -25.29
CA GLU A 209 -35.53 52.58 -26.56
C GLU A 209 -36.65 53.60 -26.83
N GLU A 210 -37.91 53.25 -26.57
CA GLU A 210 -39.03 54.18 -26.68
C GLU A 210 -38.92 55.32 -25.66
N LYS A 211 -38.54 55.02 -24.43
CA LYS A 211 -38.32 56.04 -23.39
C LYS A 211 -37.14 56.94 -23.73
N ALA A 212 -36.04 56.41 -24.24
CA ALA A 212 -34.92 57.22 -24.71
C ALA A 212 -35.31 58.12 -25.89
N ARG A 213 -36.18 57.65 -26.80
CA ARG A 213 -36.74 58.48 -27.88
C ARG A 213 -37.68 59.56 -27.34
N ALA A 214 -38.50 59.25 -26.35
CA ALA A 214 -39.38 60.22 -25.68
C ALA A 214 -38.58 61.29 -24.93
N ASP A 215 -37.57 60.88 -24.15
CA ASP A 215 -36.68 61.77 -23.42
C ASP A 215 -35.86 62.67 -24.37
N ALA A 216 -35.41 62.13 -25.52
CA ALA A 216 -34.73 62.92 -26.55
C ALA A 216 -35.68 63.94 -27.21
N ALA A 217 -36.95 63.59 -27.42
CA ALA A 217 -37.96 64.50 -27.93
C ALA A 217 -38.33 65.58 -26.90
N GLU A 218 -38.39 65.25 -25.61
CA GLU A 218 -38.63 66.22 -24.54
C GLU A 218 -37.44 67.18 -24.39
N ARG A 219 -36.20 66.68 -24.43
CA ARG A 219 -35.00 67.52 -24.44
C ARG A 219 -34.99 68.49 -25.61
N LYS A 220 -35.33 68.03 -26.82
CA LYS A 220 -35.46 68.93 -27.99
C LYS A 220 -36.51 70.01 -27.77
N ARG A 221 -37.69 69.66 -27.24
CA ARG A 221 -38.74 70.66 -26.92
C ARG A 221 -38.27 71.68 -25.89
N LYS A 222 -37.51 71.24 -24.89
CA LYS A 222 -36.96 72.12 -23.85
C LYS A 222 -35.86 73.02 -24.39
N GLU A 223 -34.96 72.49 -25.23
CA GLU A 223 -33.93 73.28 -25.92
C GLU A 223 -34.54 74.31 -26.88
N ASP A 224 -35.62 73.96 -27.60
CA ASP A 224 -36.35 74.88 -28.47
C ASP A 224 -37.08 75.96 -27.65
N ALA A 225 -37.64 75.61 -26.48
CA ALA A 225 -38.26 76.56 -25.56
C ALA A 225 -37.23 77.53 -24.94
N ASP A 226 -36.08 77.02 -24.48
CA ASP A 226 -34.98 77.82 -23.94
C ASP A 226 -34.39 78.75 -25.00
N ARG A 227 -34.32 78.31 -26.26
CA ARG A 227 -33.91 79.16 -27.39
C ARG A 227 -34.91 80.29 -27.63
N ALA A 228 -36.21 79.99 -27.64
CA ALA A 228 -37.25 80.99 -27.79
C ALA A 228 -37.30 82.00 -26.63
N GLU A 229 -36.95 81.57 -25.40
CA GLU A 229 -36.86 82.49 -24.26
C GLU A 229 -35.61 83.38 -24.32
N ARG A 230 -34.46 82.85 -24.77
CA ARG A 230 -33.27 83.66 -25.02
C ARG A 230 -33.48 84.69 -26.12
N GLU A 231 -34.13 84.33 -27.22
CA GLU A 231 -34.49 85.28 -28.29
C GLU A 231 -35.42 86.41 -27.79
N LYS A 232 -36.35 86.10 -26.87
CA LYS A 232 -37.19 87.14 -26.23
C LYS A 232 -36.39 88.03 -25.28
N GLN A 233 -35.45 87.48 -24.52
CA GLN A 233 -34.60 88.26 -23.61
C GLN A 233 -33.62 89.16 -24.39
N ASP A 234 -33.08 88.69 -25.51
CA ASP A 234 -32.21 89.48 -26.38
C ASP A 234 -32.98 90.63 -27.06
N ALA A 235 -34.24 90.41 -27.47
CA ALA A 235 -35.10 91.47 -28.01
C ALA A 235 -35.42 92.57 -26.97
N ILE A 236 -35.67 92.21 -25.71
CA ILE A 236 -35.92 93.15 -24.61
C ILE A 236 -34.63 93.91 -24.23
N ALA A 237 -33.47 93.26 -24.29
CA ALA A 237 -32.18 93.89 -24.03
C ALA A 237 -31.82 94.91 -25.12
N GLU A 238 -32.15 94.63 -26.39
CA GLU A 238 -31.89 95.54 -27.50
C GLU A 238 -32.81 96.78 -27.49
N GLU A 239 -34.07 96.63 -27.07
CA GLU A 239 -35.00 97.75 -26.86
C GLU A 239 -34.55 98.67 -25.72
N LYS A 240 -34.07 98.10 -24.60
CA LYS A 240 -33.48 98.87 -23.48
C LYS A 240 -32.21 99.60 -23.89
N ARG A 241 -31.35 99.00 -24.71
CA ARG A 241 -30.12 99.66 -25.20
C ARG A 241 -30.44 100.88 -26.09
N LYS A 242 -31.46 100.78 -26.95
CA LYS A 242 -31.91 101.89 -27.80
C LYS A 242 -32.55 103.03 -26.99
N ALA A 243 -33.28 102.72 -25.91
CA ALA A 243 -33.81 103.72 -24.99
C ALA A 243 -32.72 104.42 -24.16
N GLN A 244 -31.65 103.70 -23.79
CA GLN A 244 -30.51 104.27 -23.05
C GLN A 244 -29.68 105.24 -23.91
N GLU A 245 -29.44 104.90 -25.18
CA GLU A 245 -28.70 105.73 -26.14
C GLU A 245 -29.43 107.04 -26.49
N GLU A 246 -30.77 107.05 -26.50
CA GLU A 246 -31.55 108.25 -26.76
C GLU A 246 -31.62 109.19 -25.54
N ALA A 247 -31.64 108.64 -24.33
CA ALA A 247 -31.57 109.42 -23.08
C ALA A 247 -30.20 110.10 -22.87
N ASP A 248 -29.11 109.45 -23.26
CA ASP A 248 -27.76 110.02 -23.16
C ASP A 248 -27.48 111.10 -24.21
N ARG A 249 -28.15 111.06 -25.37
CA ARG A 249 -28.05 112.12 -26.40
C ARG A 249 -28.70 113.43 -25.92
N ILE A 250 -29.83 113.35 -25.21
CA ILE A 250 -30.57 114.53 -24.70
C ILE A 250 -29.84 115.18 -23.51
N LYS A 251 -29.19 114.40 -22.63
CA LYS A 251 -28.40 114.96 -21.52
C LYS A 251 -27.13 115.71 -21.98
N ARG A 252 -26.42 115.19 -22.98
CA ARG A 252 -25.19 115.83 -23.50
C ARG A 252 -25.46 117.16 -24.22
N GLU A 253 -26.64 117.33 -24.82
CA GLU A 253 -27.02 118.57 -25.49
C GLU A 253 -27.48 119.67 -24.50
N ALA A 254 -28.04 119.28 -23.34
CA ALA A 254 -28.40 120.20 -22.26
C ALA A 254 -27.19 120.69 -21.44
N GLU A 255 -26.21 119.81 -21.15
CA GLU A 255 -25.01 120.18 -20.38
C GLU A 255 -24.03 121.07 -21.15
N ALA A 256 -24.02 121.01 -22.50
CA ALA A 256 -23.16 121.84 -23.34
C ALA A 256 -23.60 123.32 -23.42
N LYS A 257 -24.91 123.60 -23.27
CA LYS A 257 -25.45 124.98 -23.31
C LYS A 257 -25.35 125.71 -21.96
N GLU A 258 -25.30 125.00 -20.84
CA GLU A 258 -25.19 125.62 -19.52
C GLU A 258 -23.74 125.99 -19.16
N LYS A 259 -22.77 125.15 -19.51
CA LYS A 259 -21.33 125.41 -19.26
C LYS A 259 -20.78 126.61 -20.04
N SER A 260 -21.36 126.96 -21.19
CA SER A 260 -20.95 128.12 -21.98
C SER A 260 -21.42 129.47 -21.41
N ARG A 261 -22.47 129.50 -20.58
CA ARG A 261 -22.96 130.74 -19.95
C ARG A 261 -22.24 131.04 -18.65
N LEU A 262 -21.93 130.02 -17.85
CA LEU A 262 -21.28 130.19 -16.55
C LEU A 262 -19.79 130.60 -16.66
N ALA A 263 -19.10 130.20 -17.73
CA ALA A 263 -17.68 130.54 -17.94
C ALA A 263 -17.43 131.99 -18.41
N GLU A 264 -18.44 132.65 -19.00
CA GLU A 264 -18.32 134.04 -19.45
C GLU A 264 -18.57 135.05 -18.30
N GLU A 265 -19.42 134.68 -17.34
CA GLU A 265 -19.78 135.52 -16.19
C GLU A 265 -18.67 135.55 -15.11
N GLN A 266 -17.93 134.44 -14.94
CA GLN A 266 -16.82 134.37 -13.98
C GLN A 266 -15.56 135.16 -14.39
N ARG A 267 -15.30 135.38 -15.68
CA ARG A 267 -14.13 136.18 -16.11
C ARG A 267 -14.28 137.69 -15.90
N LYS A 268 -15.50 138.22 -15.81
CA LYS A 268 -15.74 139.67 -15.61
C LYS A 268 -15.65 140.08 -14.14
N ALA A 269 -15.89 139.18 -13.19
CA ALA A 269 -15.82 139.48 -11.76
C ALA A 269 -14.37 139.48 -11.21
N GLU A 270 -13.50 138.61 -11.72
CA GLU A 270 -12.11 138.49 -11.22
C GLU A 270 -11.16 139.62 -11.68
N GLU A 271 -11.49 140.35 -12.76
CA GLU A 271 -10.66 141.45 -13.26
C GLU A 271 -10.89 142.79 -12.52
N GLU A 272 -12.06 142.98 -11.89
CA GLU A 272 -12.36 144.21 -11.13
C GLU A 272 -11.74 144.23 -9.72
N GLU A 273 -11.58 143.08 -9.04
CA GLU A 273 -10.98 143.05 -7.70
C GLU A 273 -9.47 143.37 -7.71
N ARG A 274 -8.73 142.96 -8.74
CA ARG A 274 -7.29 143.26 -8.85
C ARG A 274 -6.98 144.75 -9.02
N ARG A 275 -7.91 145.56 -9.57
CA ARG A 275 -7.73 147.02 -9.72
C ARG A 275 -8.05 147.82 -8.46
N ALA A 276 -8.74 147.24 -7.48
CA ALA A 276 -9.05 147.90 -6.22
C ALA A 276 -7.85 147.83 -5.23
N ALA A 277 -7.17 146.68 -5.15
CA ALA A 277 -6.07 146.47 -4.19
C ALA A 277 -4.82 147.33 -4.47
N ASP A 278 -4.49 147.60 -5.73
CA ASP A 278 -3.27 148.34 -6.09
C ASP A 278 -3.34 149.85 -5.77
N LYS A 279 -4.55 150.41 -5.67
CA LYS A 279 -4.77 151.81 -5.28
C LYS A 279 -4.55 152.04 -3.78
N GLU A 280 -4.85 151.04 -2.96
CA GLU A 280 -4.74 151.14 -1.51
C GLU A 280 -3.28 151.06 -1.06
N HIS A 281 -2.48 150.19 -1.70
CA HIS A 281 -1.05 150.04 -1.41
C HIS A 281 -0.26 151.33 -1.63
N ARG A 282 -0.50 152.05 -2.74
CA ARG A 282 0.17 153.32 -3.03
C ARG A 282 -0.19 154.44 -2.06
N ARG A 283 -1.42 154.47 -1.54
CA ARG A 283 -1.85 155.46 -0.54
C ARG A 283 -1.10 155.30 0.78
N THR A 284 -0.89 154.07 1.21
CA THR A 284 -0.25 153.76 2.50
C THR A 284 1.24 154.13 2.49
N VAL A 285 1.96 153.78 1.42
CA VAL A 285 3.38 154.12 1.26
C VAL A 285 3.58 155.64 1.23
N ASN A 286 2.74 156.37 0.49
CA ASN A 286 2.82 157.82 0.38
C ASN A 286 2.58 158.56 1.71
N ARG A 287 1.64 158.09 2.53
CA ARG A 287 1.43 158.66 3.88
C ARG A 287 2.63 158.46 4.79
N ARG A 288 3.29 157.31 4.70
CA ARG A 288 4.47 156.99 5.53
C ARG A 288 5.63 157.94 5.22
N VAL A 289 5.88 158.21 3.94
CA VAL A 289 6.92 159.16 3.51
C VAL A 289 6.63 160.59 4.00
N ILE A 290 5.37 161.03 3.98
CA ILE A 290 5.00 162.35 4.54
C ILE A 290 5.29 162.40 6.04
N ALA A 291 4.93 161.36 6.80
CA ALA A 291 5.19 161.30 8.23
C ALA A 291 6.69 161.34 8.57
N ASP A 292 7.52 160.62 7.80
CA ASP A 292 8.97 160.61 8.00
C ASP A 292 9.60 161.98 7.71
N LEU A 293 9.10 162.71 6.71
CA LEU A 293 9.54 164.08 6.40
C LEU A 293 9.17 165.09 7.49
N ILE A 294 8.00 164.93 8.12
CA ILE A 294 7.57 165.77 9.24
C ILE A 294 8.47 165.54 10.46
N ASN A 295 8.85 164.28 10.75
CA ASN A 295 9.75 163.96 11.86
C ASN A 295 11.16 164.56 11.71
N GLN A 296 11.60 164.90 10.49
CA GLN A 296 12.88 165.57 10.23
C GLN A 296 12.79 167.11 10.30
N GLY A 297 11.67 167.65 10.76
CA GLY A 297 11.49 169.08 11.06
C GLY A 297 10.98 169.94 9.89
N ILE A 298 10.51 169.33 8.79
CA ILE A 298 9.88 170.06 7.68
C ILE A 298 8.39 170.28 7.98
N PRO A 299 7.87 171.52 7.90
CA PRO A 299 6.43 171.80 8.05
C PRO A 299 5.58 171.06 7.01
N GLU A 300 4.41 170.59 7.43
CA GLU A 300 3.52 169.67 6.69
C GLU A 300 3.17 170.13 5.26
N GLU A 301 2.93 171.43 5.08
CA GLU A 301 2.64 172.06 3.77
C GLU A 301 3.76 171.81 2.75
N PHE A 302 5.02 171.85 3.19
CA PHE A 302 6.18 171.63 2.31
C PHE A 302 6.48 170.14 2.12
N ALA A 303 6.24 169.30 3.13
CA ALA A 303 6.39 167.85 3.02
C ALA A 303 5.44 167.25 1.97
N GLN A 304 4.20 167.74 1.88
CA GLN A 304 3.25 167.32 0.83
C GLN A 304 3.70 167.75 -0.57
N LYS A 305 4.20 168.99 -0.73
CA LYS A 305 4.71 169.47 -2.03
C LYS A 305 5.96 168.70 -2.47
N ALA A 306 6.84 168.36 -1.53
CA ALA A 306 8.01 167.53 -1.79
C ALA A 306 7.61 166.11 -2.25
N LEU A 307 6.66 165.45 -1.57
CA LEU A 307 6.15 164.14 -2.00
C LEU A 307 5.53 164.22 -3.41
N LEU A 308 4.72 165.24 -3.70
CA LEU A 308 4.11 165.44 -5.02
C LEU A 308 5.14 165.62 -6.12
N ALA A 309 6.24 166.32 -5.84
CA ALA A 309 7.34 166.49 -6.79
C ALA A 309 8.09 165.16 -7.04
N ILE A 310 8.32 164.36 -5.99
CA ILE A 310 9.03 163.07 -6.08
C ILE A 310 8.14 161.99 -6.71
N ALA A 311 6.89 161.82 -6.26
CA ALA A 311 5.93 160.84 -6.81
C ALA A 311 5.51 161.18 -8.26
N GLY A 312 5.57 162.46 -8.64
CA GLY A 312 5.34 162.93 -10.00
C GLY A 312 6.58 162.92 -10.90
N GLY A 313 7.74 162.45 -10.43
CA GLY A 313 8.98 162.34 -11.22
C GLY A 313 9.64 163.67 -11.60
N LYS A 314 9.34 164.76 -10.88
CA LYS A 314 9.85 166.12 -11.16
C LYS A 314 11.18 166.44 -10.45
N VAL A 315 11.64 165.56 -9.56
CA VAL A 315 12.94 165.65 -8.88
C VAL A 315 13.84 164.57 -9.46
N GLN A 316 14.95 164.96 -10.10
CA GLN A 316 15.93 163.99 -10.62
C GLN A 316 16.65 163.31 -9.45
N ASP A 317 16.90 162.00 -9.60
CA ASP A 317 17.64 161.12 -8.66
C ASP A 317 16.97 160.81 -7.30
N ALA A 318 15.66 161.07 -7.15
CA ALA A 318 14.85 160.64 -6.00
C ALA A 318 13.53 159.98 -6.45
N HIS A 319 13.23 158.78 -5.96
CA HIS A 319 12.04 157.97 -6.35
C HIS A 319 11.45 157.21 -5.15
N ILE A 320 10.12 157.10 -5.12
CA ILE A 320 9.40 156.30 -4.11
C ILE A 320 9.18 154.90 -4.69
N LYS A 321 9.55 153.88 -3.92
CA LYS A 321 9.28 152.48 -4.27
C LYS A 321 7.95 152.06 -3.66
N TYR A 322 6.97 151.72 -4.50
CA TYR A 322 5.68 151.15 -4.10
C TYR A 322 5.77 149.64 -4.03
#